data_AF-A0A956BLR7-F1
#
_entry.id   AF-A0A956BLR7-F1
#
_cell.length_a   1.000
_cell.length_b   1.000
_cell.length_c   1.000
_cell.angle_alpha   90.00
_cell.angle_beta   90.00
_cell.angle_gamma   90.00
#
_symmetry.space_group_name_H-M   'P 1'
#
loop_
_entity.id
_entity.type
_entity.pdbx_description
1 polymer ?
#
loop_
_entity_poly.entity_id
_entity_poly.type
_entity_poly.pdbx_seq_one_letter_code
_entity_poly.pdbx_strand_id
1 'polypeptide(L)'
;MDRRDPSTWLTSHPNFKWRDGMLDRYGARLVLDQWKHPAVEVPGHQSGINLADAGTAGVLLTLLDEEGALTDVVREADGWIVAIHDGEDDIQGFVGDTLGEAAAWALLAWWGEDLGIEVGASVA
;
A
#
# COMPACT_ATOMS: atom_id res chain seq x y z
N MET A 1 -8.99 -0.82 18.59
CA MET A 1 -9.13 -0.79 17.12
C MET A 1 -8.57 -2.10 16.60
N ASP A 2 -9.39 -2.91 15.96
CA ASP A 2 -8.89 -4.08 15.24
C ASP A 2 -8.09 -3.54 14.05
N ARG A 3 -6.77 -3.52 14.17
CA ARG A 3 -5.88 -2.88 13.19
C ARG A 3 -5.79 -3.83 12.01
N ARG A 4 -6.76 -3.72 11.10
CA ARG A 4 -6.80 -4.52 9.87
C ARG A 4 -5.49 -4.32 9.12
N ASP A 5 -4.89 -5.41 8.67
CA ASP A 5 -3.61 -5.40 7.98
C ASP A 5 -3.83 -5.01 6.49
N PRO A 6 -3.37 -3.81 6.06
CA PRO A 6 -3.56 -3.36 4.69
C PRO A 6 -2.88 -4.26 3.65
N SER A 7 -1.88 -5.06 4.05
CA SER A 7 -1.23 -6.00 3.14
C SER A 7 -2.19 -7.07 2.61
N THR A 8 -3.14 -7.50 3.45
CA THR A 8 -4.14 -8.49 3.06
C THR A 8 -5.14 -7.90 2.08
N TRP A 9 -5.56 -6.66 2.32
CA TRP A 9 -6.53 -5.97 1.47
C TRP A 9 -5.93 -5.64 0.11
N LEU A 10 -4.71 -5.09 0.12
CA LEU A 10 -3.97 -4.76 -1.08
C LEU A 10 -3.83 -5.99 -1.98
N THR A 11 -3.40 -7.13 -1.43
CA THR A 11 -3.20 -8.36 -2.22
C THR A 11 -4.48 -8.97 -2.76
N SER A 12 -5.63 -8.71 -2.13
CA SER A 12 -6.95 -9.12 -2.63
C SER A 12 -7.57 -8.16 -3.64
N HIS A 13 -7.06 -6.93 -3.75
CA HIS A 13 -7.64 -5.88 -4.58
C HIS A 13 -7.41 -6.17 -6.08
N PRO A 14 -8.41 -6.02 -6.97
CA PRO A 14 -8.28 -6.36 -8.40
C PRO A 14 -7.19 -5.58 -9.15
N ASN A 15 -6.91 -4.35 -8.72
CA ASN A 15 -5.87 -3.51 -9.32
C ASN A 15 -4.46 -3.86 -8.83
N PHE A 16 -4.32 -4.63 -7.75
CA PHE A 16 -3.01 -5.00 -7.25
C PHE A 16 -2.31 -5.97 -8.18
N LYS A 17 -1.02 -5.73 -8.39
CA LYS A 17 -0.12 -6.57 -9.19
C LYS A 17 1.23 -6.58 -8.49
N TRP A 18 1.81 -7.77 -8.36
CA TRP A 18 3.19 -7.90 -7.94
C TRP A 18 4.12 -7.27 -8.98
N ARG A 19 5.06 -6.47 -8.50
CA ARG A 19 6.04 -5.75 -9.31
C ARG A 19 7.46 -6.11 -8.86
N ASP A 20 8.40 -5.95 -9.77
CA ASP A 20 9.80 -6.17 -9.43
C ASP A 20 10.24 -5.19 -8.32
N GLY A 21 11.03 -5.69 -7.36
CA GLY A 21 11.42 -4.95 -6.17
C GLY A 21 10.47 -5.08 -4.97
N MET A 22 9.30 -5.70 -5.13
CA MET A 22 8.44 -6.06 -3.99
C MET A 22 8.89 -7.37 -3.33
N LEU A 23 8.74 -7.42 -2.00
CA LEU A 23 8.97 -8.61 -1.19
C LEU A 23 7.66 -9.11 -0.58
N ASP A 24 7.54 -10.43 -0.43
CA ASP A 24 6.52 -11.02 0.44
C ASP A 24 6.86 -10.78 1.92
N ARG A 25 5.90 -11.05 2.81
CA ARG A 25 6.03 -10.91 4.27
C ARG A 25 7.18 -11.70 4.90
N TYR A 26 7.78 -12.63 4.17
CA TYR A 26 8.94 -13.43 4.59
C TYR A 26 10.27 -12.89 4.01
N GLY A 27 10.22 -11.81 3.23
CA GLY A 27 11.38 -11.20 2.58
C GLY A 27 11.79 -11.87 1.27
N ALA A 28 10.98 -12.78 0.73
CA ALA A 28 11.26 -13.41 -0.55
C ALA A 28 10.83 -12.52 -1.71
N ARG A 29 11.70 -12.38 -2.71
CA ARG A 29 11.38 -11.73 -3.98
C ARG A 29 10.58 -12.69 -4.84
N LEU A 30 9.40 -12.27 -5.29
CA LEU A 30 8.65 -13.03 -6.28
C LEU A 30 9.31 -12.85 -7.64
N VAL A 31 9.94 -13.92 -8.14
CA VAL A 31 10.47 -13.96 -9.50
C VAL A 31 9.30 -14.16 -10.46
N LEU A 32 8.85 -13.06 -11.08
CA LEU A 32 7.71 -13.02 -12.01
C LEU A 32 7.83 -14.03 -13.17
N ASP A 33 9.06 -14.40 -13.56
CA ASP A 33 9.34 -15.28 -14.71
C ASP A 33 9.23 -16.79 -14.40
N GLN A 34 9.10 -17.18 -13.12
CA GLN A 34 8.92 -18.60 -12.73
C GLN A 34 7.48 -18.96 -12.35
N TRP A 35 6.54 -18.01 -12.38
CA TRP A 35 5.16 -18.25 -12.00
C TRP A 35 4.24 -18.44 -13.22
N LYS A 36 4.46 -19.54 -13.94
CA LYS A 36 3.37 -20.28 -14.61
C LYS A 36 2.59 -21.12 -13.59
N HIS A 37 2.18 -20.52 -12.48
CA HIS A 37 1.26 -21.15 -11.55
C HIS A 37 0.10 -20.20 -11.29
N PRO A 38 -1.11 -20.52 -11.78
CA PRO A 38 -2.30 -19.73 -11.51
C PRO A 38 -2.57 -19.85 -10.02
N ALA A 39 -2.50 -18.76 -9.26
CA ALA A 39 -3.14 -18.63 -7.96
C ALA A 39 -3.18 -19.93 -7.11
N VAL A 40 -2.06 -20.66 -7.00
CA VAL A 40 -2.02 -21.83 -6.13
C VAL A 40 -1.77 -21.23 -4.76
N GLU A 41 -2.85 -20.97 -4.04
CA GLU A 41 -2.81 -20.79 -2.59
C GLU A 41 -2.00 -21.96 -2.03
N VAL A 42 -0.74 -21.71 -1.66
CA VAL A 42 0.02 -22.68 -0.87
C VAL A 42 -0.62 -22.65 0.51
N PRO A 43 -1.22 -23.74 0.99
CA PRO A 43 -1.91 -23.74 2.28
C PRO A 43 -0.94 -23.32 3.39
N GLY A 44 -1.26 -22.23 4.09
CA GLY A 44 -0.40 -21.64 5.13
C GLY A 44 0.57 -20.55 4.64
N HIS A 45 0.73 -20.36 3.34
CA HIS A 45 1.41 -19.20 2.78
C HIS A 45 0.39 -18.07 2.61
N GLN A 46 0.14 -17.33 3.69
CA GLN A 46 -0.64 -16.11 3.62
C GLN A 46 0.13 -15.11 2.76
N SER A 47 -0.34 -14.89 1.54
CA SER A 47 0.14 -13.88 0.58
C SER A 47 0.04 -12.49 1.20
N GLY A 48 1.05 -12.08 1.95
CA GLY A 48 1.18 -10.74 2.48
C GLY A 48 2.37 -10.07 1.80
N ILE A 49 2.19 -8.83 1.39
CA ILE A 49 3.28 -7.96 0.96
C ILE A 49 4.04 -7.44 2.19
N ASN A 50 5.37 -7.34 2.11
CA ASN A 50 6.16 -6.81 3.22
C ASN A 50 6.14 -5.28 3.21
N LEU A 51 5.17 -4.71 3.91
CA LEU A 51 5.03 -3.26 4.03
C LEU A 51 6.11 -2.59 4.90
N ALA A 52 6.92 -3.37 5.63
CA ALA A 52 8.06 -2.85 6.38
C ALA A 52 9.32 -2.70 5.51
N ASP A 53 9.36 -3.31 4.33
CA ASP A 53 10.48 -3.21 3.41
C ASP A 53 10.43 -1.89 2.61
N ALA A 54 11.57 -1.19 2.58
CA ALA A 54 11.68 0.10 1.91
C ALA A 54 11.62 -0.01 0.38
N GLY A 55 12.11 -1.11 -0.20
CA GLY A 55 12.00 -1.36 -1.65
C GLY A 55 10.54 -1.53 -2.06
N THR A 56 9.83 -2.36 -1.32
CA THR A 56 8.39 -2.58 -1.47
C THR A 56 7.61 -1.28 -1.32
N ALA A 57 7.89 -0.49 -0.29
CA ALA A 57 7.27 0.82 -0.10
C ALA A 57 7.54 1.77 -1.28
N GLY A 58 8.77 1.80 -1.79
CA GLY A 58 9.13 2.61 -2.96
C GLY A 58 8.31 2.24 -4.20
N VAL A 59 8.09 0.95 -4.44
CA VAL A 59 7.27 0.49 -5.58
C VAL A 59 5.80 0.91 -5.42
N LEU A 60 5.25 0.88 -4.20
CA LEU A 60 3.88 1.35 -3.93
C LEU A 60 3.74 2.87 -4.13
N LEU A 61 4.76 3.65 -3.78
CA LEU A 61 4.77 5.08 -4.06
C LEU A 61 4.87 5.38 -5.56
N THR A 62 5.69 4.63 -6.30
CA THR A 62 5.77 4.76 -7.76
C THR A 62 4.42 4.47 -8.41
N LEU A 63 3.64 3.52 -7.89
CA LEU A 63 2.27 3.29 -8.36
C LEU A 63 1.39 4.54 -8.21
N LEU A 64 1.41 5.19 -7.04
CA LEU A 64 0.65 6.42 -6.81
C LEU A 64 1.12 7.58 -7.70
N ASP A 65 2.42 7.71 -7.91
CA ASP A 65 3.02 8.73 -8.77
C ASP A 65 2.65 8.51 -10.26
N GLU A 66 2.71 7.27 -10.74
CA GLU A 66 2.33 6.89 -12.10
C GLU A 66 0.84 7.17 -12.40
N GLU A 67 -0.03 7.00 -11.41
CA GLU A 67 -1.47 7.31 -11.48
C GLU A 67 -1.75 8.83 -11.30
N GLY A 68 -0.73 9.63 -11.00
CA GLY A 68 -0.86 11.07 -10.76
C GLY A 68 -1.56 11.44 -9.45
N ALA A 69 -1.66 10.48 -8.51
CA ALA A 69 -2.32 10.67 -7.22
C ALA A 69 -1.35 11.18 -6.15
N LEU A 70 -0.07 10.77 -6.18
CA LEU A 70 0.90 11.10 -5.14
C LEU A 70 1.16 12.61 -5.09
N THR A 71 0.96 13.20 -3.90
CA THR A 71 1.22 14.63 -3.67
C THR A 71 2.48 14.85 -2.83
N ASP A 72 2.57 14.19 -1.68
CA ASP A 72 3.73 14.34 -0.77
C ASP A 72 3.94 13.09 0.09
N VAL A 73 5.16 12.93 0.60
CA VAL A 73 5.54 11.88 1.53
C VAL A 73 6.34 12.49 2.66
N VAL A 74 5.77 12.49 3.86
CA VAL A 74 6.36 13.12 5.04
C VAL A 74 6.61 12.08 6.11
N ARG A 75 7.74 12.22 6.81
CA ARG A 75 8.02 11.47 8.03
C ARG A 75 7.60 12.31 9.24
N GLU A 76 6.72 11.78 10.07
CA GLU A 76 6.26 12.44 11.30
C GLU A 76 6.60 11.57 12.51
N ALA A 77 7.49 12.07 13.38
CA ALA A 77 7.98 11.33 14.54
C ALA A 77 8.41 9.89 14.21
N ASP A 78 7.59 8.91 14.61
CA ASP A 78 7.81 7.47 14.44
C ASP A 78 6.99 6.85 13.31
N GLY A 79 6.27 7.65 12.52
CA GLY A 79 5.41 7.20 11.43
C GLY A 79 5.66 7.91 10.10
N TRP A 80 4.89 7.50 9.10
CA TRP A 80 4.90 8.05 7.75
C TRP A 80 3.52 8.52 7.36
N ILE A 81 3.49 9.61 6.62
CA ILE A 81 2.29 10.17 6.00
C ILE A 81 2.50 10.14 4.49
N VAL A 82 1.58 9.51 3.77
CA VAL A 82 1.50 9.58 2.31
C VAL A 82 0.26 10.39 1.96
N ALA A 83 0.47 11.54 1.30
CA ALA A 83 -0.59 12.41 0.85
C ALA A 83 -0.91 12.17 -0.62
N ILE A 84 -2.20 12.04 -0.94
CA ILE A 84 -2.70 11.90 -2.30
C ILE A 84 -3.74 12.98 -2.62
N HIS A 85 -3.88 13.30 -3.90
CA HIS A 85 -4.94 14.17 -4.41
C HIS A 85 -6.03 13.31 -5.06
N ASP A 86 -7.27 13.44 -4.61
CA ASP A 86 -8.39 12.59 -5.06
C ASP A 86 -9.14 13.12 -6.32
N GLY A 87 -8.76 14.31 -6.80
CA GLY A 87 -9.33 14.93 -8.00
C GLY A 87 -10.47 15.91 -7.73
N GLU A 88 -11.05 15.95 -6.52
CA GLU A 88 -12.13 16.89 -6.14
C GLU A 88 -11.63 18.11 -5.34
N ASP A 89 -10.35 18.47 -5.51
CA ASP A 89 -9.63 19.53 -4.77
C ASP A 89 -9.31 19.21 -3.29
N ASP A 90 -9.43 17.95 -2.86
CA ASP A 90 -9.05 17.55 -1.50
C ASP A 90 -7.72 16.77 -1.47
N ILE A 91 -6.93 17.04 -0.43
CA ILE A 91 -5.68 16.33 -0.16
C ILE A 91 -5.90 15.43 1.05
N GLN A 92 -5.74 14.13 0.84
CA GLN A 92 -5.92 13.14 1.88
C GLN A 92 -4.57 12.58 2.33
N GLY A 93 -4.30 12.62 3.64
CA GLY A 93 -3.09 12.09 4.25
C GLY A 93 -3.35 10.74 4.93
N PHE A 94 -2.55 9.73 4.57
CA PHE A 94 -2.63 8.38 5.13
C PHE A 94 -1.44 8.08 6.01
N VAL A 95 -1.71 7.72 7.26
CA VAL A 95 -0.68 7.46 8.29
C VAL A 95 -0.40 5.96 8.38
N GLY A 96 0.88 5.60 8.52
CA GLY A 96 1.32 4.24 8.81
C GLY A 96 2.56 4.21 9.70
N ASP A 97 2.77 3.10 10.42
CA ASP A 97 3.98 2.92 11.24
C ASP A 97 5.20 2.70 10.32
N THR A 98 4.97 2.18 9.11
CA THR A 98 5.95 2.08 8.03
C THR A 98 5.50 2.86 6.80
N LEU A 99 6.46 3.23 5.95
CA LEU A 99 6.16 3.90 4.69
C LEU A 99 5.28 3.03 3.76
N GLY A 100 5.52 1.71 3.75
CA GLY A 100 4.71 0.79 2.97
C GLY A 100 3.27 0.69 3.49
N GLU A 101 3.06 0.77 4.81
CA GLU A 101 1.71 0.79 5.40
C GLU A 101 0.95 2.05 4.98
N ALA A 102 1.57 3.22 5.10
CA ALA A 102 1.00 4.49 4.66
C ALA A 102 0.67 4.49 3.16
N ALA A 103 1.61 4.02 2.32
CA ALA A 103 1.41 3.93 0.87
C ALA A 103 0.31 2.92 0.48
N ALA A 104 0.19 1.80 1.21
CA ALA A 104 -0.86 0.81 0.97
C ALA A 104 -2.25 1.39 1.27
N TRP A 105 -2.41 2.12 2.37
CA TRP A 105 -3.67 2.79 2.67
C TRP A 105 -4.03 3.85 1.62
N ALA A 106 -3.06 4.66 1.20
CA ALA A 106 -3.26 5.63 0.15
C ALA A 106 -3.70 4.98 -1.18
N LEU A 107 -3.10 3.85 -1.58
CA LEU A 107 -3.51 3.11 -2.77
C LEU A 107 -4.93 2.56 -2.68
N LEU A 108 -5.29 1.98 -1.54
CA LEU A 108 -6.63 1.42 -1.35
C LEU A 108 -7.69 2.53 -1.41
N ALA A 109 -7.44 3.67 -0.77
CA ALA A 109 -8.31 4.83 -0.85
C ALA A 109 -8.42 5.37 -2.29
N TRP A 110 -7.29 5.50 -3.00
CA TRP A 110 -7.26 5.92 -4.40
C TRP A 110 -8.07 4.99 -5.32
N TRP A 111 -8.03 3.68 -5.05
CA TRP A 111 -8.83 2.71 -5.79
C TRP A 111 -10.32 2.69 -5.41
N GLY A 112 -10.74 3.53 -4.47
CA GLY A 112 -12.14 3.67 -4.06
C GLY A 112 -12.59 2.64 -3.01
N GLU A 113 -11.66 2.03 -2.27
CA GLU A 113 -12.03 1.17 -1.14
C GLU A 113 -12.55 2.01 0.02
N ASP A 114 -13.74 1.66 0.53
CA ASP A 114 -14.25 2.23 1.79
C ASP A 114 -13.44 1.66 2.95
N LEU A 115 -12.48 2.44 3.41
CA LEU A 115 -11.58 2.02 4.47
C LEU A 115 -12.23 2.09 5.86
N GLY A 116 -13.38 2.77 6.01
CA GLY A 116 -13.96 3.10 7.31
C GLY A 116 -12.98 3.82 8.25
N ILE A 117 -11.93 4.43 7.68
CA ILE A 117 -10.95 5.23 8.40
C ILE A 117 -11.53 6.64 8.46
N GLU A 118 -11.82 7.13 9.67
CA GLU A 118 -12.10 8.56 9.85
C GLU A 118 -10.83 9.33 9.48
N VAL A 119 -10.80 9.87 8.27
CA VAL A 119 -9.72 10.73 7.80
C VAL A 119 -9.82 12.00 8.62
N GLY A 120 -8.86 12.23 9.52
CA GLY A 120 -8.75 13.44 10.31
C GLY A 120 -8.33 14.63 9.44
N ALA A 121 -9.15 15.01 8.47
CA ALA A 121 -9.00 16.27 7.76
C ALA A 121 -9.53 17.40 8.65
N SER A 122 -8.66 17.99 9.47
CA SER A 122 -8.78 19.40 9.83
C SER A 122 -7.49 19.92 10.46
N VAL A 123 -6.67 20.59 9.65
CA VAL A 123 -5.90 21.72 10.14
C VAL A 123 -6.42 22.95 9.40
N ALA A 124 -7.28 23.69 10.11
CA ALA A 124 -7.70 25.05 9.76
C ALA A 124 -6.57 26.05 10.00
#